data_AF-A0A837C8L3-F1
#
_entry.id   AF-A0A837C8L3-F1
#
_cell.length_a   1.000
_cell.length_b   1.000
_cell.length_c   1.000
_cell.angle_alpha   90.00
_cell.angle_beta   90.00
_cell.angle_gamma   90.00
#
_symmetry.space_group_name_H-M   'P 1'
#
loop_
_entity.id
_entity.type
_entity.pdbx_description
1 polymer ?
#
loop_
_entity_poly.entity_id
_entity_poly.type
_entity_poly.pdbx_seq_one_letter_code
_entity_poly.pdbx_strand_id
1 'polypeptide(L)'
;MFFVQEGFTYRNFLMDMIAIFAFVVWFWLLIVIYGDLFRRHDISGWGKALWVLVLVLTSYLGIFAYLITQGRSMAERNAEQAQRAREELRHIVGFSVADELTKLDQLRKAGSVTDDEYRRLRTRLVS
;
A
#
# COMPACT_ATOMS: atom_id res chain seq x y z
N MET A 1 -11.24 -13.57 4.79
CA MET A 1 -10.76 -12.40 5.56
C MET A 1 -9.28 -12.61 5.86
N PHE A 2 -8.40 -12.25 4.91
CA PHE A 2 -6.94 -12.34 5.06
C PHE A 2 -6.30 -11.17 4.31
N PHE A 3 -6.53 -9.98 4.84
CA PHE A 3 -5.66 -8.84 4.58
C PHE A 3 -4.61 -8.84 5.70
N VAL A 4 -3.33 -8.61 5.37
CA VAL A 4 -2.17 -8.55 6.28
C VAL A 4 -1.47 -9.89 6.58
N GLN A 5 -0.61 -10.35 5.66
CA GLN A 5 0.58 -11.16 6.02
C GLN A 5 1.79 -10.75 5.17
N GLU A 6 2.13 -9.45 5.14
CA GLU A 6 3.54 -9.14 5.37
C GLU A 6 3.73 -9.50 6.85
N GLY A 7 4.21 -10.72 7.13
CA GLY A 7 4.30 -11.21 8.49
C GLY A 7 5.00 -10.17 9.36
N PHE A 8 4.48 -9.92 10.56
CA PHE A 8 5.06 -9.03 11.56
C PHE A 8 6.46 -9.55 11.91
N THR A 9 7.42 -9.23 11.06
CA THR A 9 8.78 -9.74 11.12
C THR A 9 9.49 -8.81 12.06
N TYR A 10 10.15 -9.35 13.08
CA TYR A 10 10.90 -8.57 14.08
C TYR A 10 11.78 -7.48 13.45
N ARG A 11 12.40 -7.78 12.29
CA ARG A 11 13.17 -6.83 11.49
C ARG A 11 12.35 -5.62 11.01
N ASN A 12 11.17 -5.84 10.44
CA ASN A 12 10.33 -4.77 9.91
C ASN A 12 9.82 -3.90 11.07
N PHE A 13 9.38 -4.53 12.17
CA PHE A 13 8.98 -3.83 13.38
C PHE A 13 10.10 -2.94 13.96
N LEU A 14 11.33 -3.47 14.05
CA LEU A 14 12.48 -2.69 14.50
C LEU A 14 12.78 -1.51 13.58
N MET A 15 12.74 -1.71 12.26
CA MET A 15 12.98 -0.65 11.29
C MET A 15 11.90 0.43 11.36
N ASP A 16 10.63 0.04 11.52
CA ASP A 16 9.51 0.98 11.66
C ASP A 16 9.64 1.77 12.97
N MET A 17 9.99 1.11 14.09
CA MET A 17 10.23 1.78 15.37
C MET A 17 11.37 2.79 15.29
N ILE A 18 12.50 2.42 14.66
CA ILE A 18 13.64 3.32 14.44
C ILE A 18 13.24 4.48 13.52
N ALA A 19 12.51 4.22 12.45
CA ALA A 19 12.04 5.24 11.52
C ALA A 19 11.12 6.26 12.20
N ILE A 20 10.16 5.79 12.99
CA ILE A 20 9.26 6.64 13.77
C ILE A 20 10.05 7.44 14.82
N PHE A 21 10.97 6.81 15.56
CA PHE A 21 11.81 7.51 16.53
C PHE A 21 12.67 8.59 15.87
N ALA A 22 13.34 8.27 14.76
CA ALA A 22 14.16 9.21 14.00
C ALA A 22 13.32 10.37 13.46
N PHE A 23 12.09 10.11 13.00
CA PHE A 23 11.15 11.14 12.56
C PHE A 23 10.76 12.10 13.69
N VAL A 24 10.45 11.58 14.88
CA VAL A 24 10.13 12.39 16.06
C VAL A 24 11.33 13.24 16.48
N VAL A 25 12.52 12.65 16.57
CA VAL A 25 13.75 13.38 16.90
C VAL A 25 14.06 14.47 15.88
N TRP A 26 13.92 14.16 14.58
CA TRP A 26 14.13 15.11 13.51
C TRP A 26 13.18 16.31 13.60
N PHE A 27 11.88 16.05 13.84
CA PHE A 27 10.89 17.11 13.99
C PHE A 27 11.14 17.94 15.26
N TRP A 28 11.52 17.29 16.35
CA TRP A 28 11.91 17.96 17.59
C TRP A 28 13.11 18.88 17.38
N LEU A 29 14.16 18.40 16.70
CA LEU A 29 15.33 19.20 16.36
C LEU A 29 14.97 20.41 15.50
N LEU A 30 14.05 20.28 14.54
CA LEU A 30 13.56 21.42 13.79
C LEU A 30 12.94 22.48 14.71
N ILE A 31 12.04 22.09 15.63
CA ILE A 31 11.43 23.04 16.59
C ILE A 31 12.50 23.72 17.44
N VAL A 32 13.47 22.96 17.96
CA VAL A 32 14.57 23.51 18.77
C VAL A 32 15.40 24.51 17.96
N ILE A 33 15.75 24.18 16.73
CA ILE A 33 16.53 25.05 15.84
C ILE A 33 15.74 26.32 15.51
N TYR A 34 14.44 26.21 15.19
CA TYR A 34 13.57 27.37 14.99
C TYR A 34 13.51 28.23 16.25
N GLY A 35 13.28 27.62 17.42
CA GLY A 35 13.24 28.32 18.70
C GLY A 35 14.53 29.10 18.99
N ASP A 36 15.71 28.48 18.78
CA ASP A 36 17.00 29.16 18.95
C ASP A 36 17.18 30.30 17.94
N LEU A 37 16.82 30.08 16.68
CA LEU A 37 16.88 31.09 15.62
C LEU A 37 16.02 32.32 15.93
N PHE A 38 14.82 32.11 16.49
CA PHE A 38 13.95 33.22 16.89
C PHE A 38 14.45 33.94 18.15
N ARG A 39 15.02 33.21 19.10
CA ARG A 39 15.61 33.76 20.34
C ARG A 39 16.88 34.57 20.10
N ARG A 40 17.58 34.32 19.00
CA ARG A 40 18.73 35.12 18.55
C ARG A 40 18.30 36.51 18.11
N HIS A 41 18.75 37.55 18.81
CA HIS A 41 18.44 38.96 18.51
C HIS A 41 19.47 39.60 17.57
N ASP A 42 20.58 38.92 17.31
CA ASP A 42 21.69 39.29 16.43
C ASP A 42 21.38 39.10 14.93
N ILE A 43 20.34 38.32 14.61
CA ILE A 43 19.94 38.02 13.23
C ILE A 43 18.72 38.87 12.85
N SER A 44 18.81 39.58 11.72
CA SER A 44 17.70 40.36 11.18
C SER A 44 16.49 39.46 10.83
N GLY A 45 15.27 40.02 10.87
CA GLY A 45 14.06 39.26 10.54
C GLY A 45 14.10 38.60 9.14
N TRP A 46 14.72 39.26 8.17
CA TRP A 46 14.98 38.71 6.83
C TRP A 46 15.98 37.56 6.84
N GLY A 47 17.03 37.63 7.67
CA GLY A 47 17.95 36.52 7.89
C GLY A 47 17.25 35.30 8.47
N LYS A 48 16.35 35.51 9.45
CA LYS A 48 15.52 34.44 10.02
C LYS A 48 14.61 33.81 8.96
N ALA A 49 13.96 34.62 8.12
CA ALA A 49 13.09 34.13 7.05
C ALA A 49 13.86 33.28 6.00
N LEU A 50 15.05 33.72 5.60
CA LEU A 50 15.90 32.96 4.68
C LEU A 50 16.35 31.62 5.30
N TRP A 51 16.74 31.64 6.58
CA TRP A 51 17.11 30.42 7.30
C TRP A 51 15.95 29.42 7.41
N VAL A 52 14.75 29.91 7.67
CA VAL A 52 13.54 29.08 7.68
C VAL A 52 13.31 28.47 6.30
N LEU A 53 13.42 29.25 5.23
CA LEU A 53 13.24 28.76 3.87
C LEU A 53 14.25 27.65 3.53
N VAL A 54 15.53 27.86 3.86
CA VAL A 54 16.60 26.87 3.63
C VAL A 54 16.34 25.58 4.42
N LEU A 55 15.94 25.69 5.69
CA LEU A 55 15.59 24.52 6.52
C LEU A 55 14.41 23.75 5.94
N VAL A 56 13.35 24.44 5.55
CA VAL A 56 12.16 23.84 4.93
C VAL A 56 12.54 23.12 3.63
N LEU A 57 13.29 23.77 2.75
CA LEU A 57 13.73 23.18 1.49
C LEU A 57 14.61 21.94 1.73
N THR A 58 15.54 22.01 2.68
CA THR A 58 16.43 20.89 3.04
C THR A 58 15.64 19.70 3.59
N SER A 59 14.63 19.96 4.42
CA SER A 59 13.71 18.95 4.92
C SER A 59 12.98 18.20 3.80
N TYR A 60 12.48 18.94 2.80
CA TYR A 60 11.82 18.33 1.65
C TYR A 60 12.79 17.60 0.71
N LEU A 61 14.03 18.07 0.59
CA LEU A 61 15.05 17.37 -0.19
C LEU A 61 15.30 15.95 0.33
N GLY A 62 15.26 15.73 1.65
CA GLY A 62 15.35 14.37 2.23
C GLY A 62 14.19 13.48 1.82
N ILE A 63 12.96 14.01 1.83
CA ILE A 63 11.76 13.28 1.39
C ILE A 63 11.85 12.98 -0.11
N PHE A 64 12.23 13.95 -0.93
CA PHE A 64 12.37 13.75 -2.38
C PHE A 64 13.50 12.79 -2.71
N ALA A 65 14.64 12.87 -2.01
CA ALA A 65 15.73 11.91 -2.16
C ALA A 65 15.24 10.49 -1.84
N TYR A 66 14.52 10.30 -0.73
CA TYR A 66 13.92 9.01 -0.37
C TYR A 66 12.92 8.52 -1.43
N LEU A 67 12.04 9.39 -1.91
CA LEU A 67 11.08 9.04 -2.96
C LEU A 67 11.78 8.67 -4.27
N ILE A 68 12.89 9.32 -4.61
CA ILE A 68 13.68 8.99 -5.80
C ILE A 68 14.44 7.67 -5.62
N THR A 69 15.03 7.42 -4.44
CA THR A 69 15.83 6.21 -4.18
C THR A 69 14.98 4.97 -3.93
N GLN A 70 13.86 5.12 -3.21
CA GLN A 70 12.97 4.01 -2.83
C GLN A 70 11.68 3.94 -3.65
N GLY A 71 11.28 4.98 -4.39
CA GLY A 71 9.99 5.02 -5.08
C GLY A 71 9.83 3.94 -6.14
N ARG A 72 10.90 3.61 -6.85
CA ARG A 72 10.90 2.54 -7.85
C ARG A 72 10.68 1.16 -7.24
N SER A 73 11.27 0.91 -6.07
CA SER A 73 11.08 -0.33 -5.31
C SER A 73 9.65 -0.44 -4.72
N MET A 74 9.01 0.68 -4.37
CA MET A 74 7.60 0.69 -3.96
C MET A 74 6.66 0.39 -5.13
N ALA A 75 6.93 0.96 -6.31
CA ALA A 75 6.13 0.72 -7.50
C ALA A 75 6.21 -0.76 -7.94
N GLU A 76 7.40 -1.34 -7.93
CA GLU A 76 7.61 -2.75 -8.28
C GLU A 76 6.90 -3.70 -7.29
N ARG A 77 7.04 -3.47 -5.97
CA ARG A 77 6.33 -4.27 -4.96
C ARG A 77 4.81 -4.12 -5.05
N ASN A 78 4.30 -2.92 -5.28
CA ASN A 78 2.86 -2.70 -5.44
C ASN A 78 2.33 -3.36 -6.72
N ALA A 79 3.11 -3.34 -7.80
CA ALA A 79 2.75 -4.01 -9.05
C ALA A 79 2.73 -5.54 -8.87
N GLU A 80 3.74 -6.11 -8.23
CA GLU A 80 3.78 -7.55 -7.90
C GLU A 80 2.64 -7.97 -6.98
N GLN A 81 2.36 -7.19 -5.92
CA GLN A 81 1.23 -7.45 -5.02
C GLN A 81 -0.11 -7.35 -5.76
N ALA A 82 -0.29 -6.37 -6.65
CA ALA A 82 -1.49 -6.25 -7.46
C ALA A 82 -1.65 -7.41 -8.45
N GLN A 83 -0.55 -7.90 -9.02
CA GLN A 83 -0.56 -9.09 -9.89
C GLN A 83 -0.92 -10.35 -9.10
N ARG A 84 -0.29 -10.59 -7.94
CA ARG A 84 -0.59 -11.74 -7.08
C ARG A 84 -2.04 -11.73 -6.60
N ALA A 85 -2.56 -10.57 -6.20
CA ALA A 85 -3.96 -10.43 -5.82
C ALA A 85 -4.91 -10.78 -6.98
N ARG A 86 -4.58 -10.35 -8.21
CA ARG A 86 -5.36 -10.70 -9.41
C ARG A 86 -5.31 -12.20 -9.73
N GLU A 87 -4.17 -12.84 -9.54
CA GLU A 87 -4.01 -14.29 -9.75
C GLU A 87 -4.78 -15.10 -8.72
N GLU A 88 -4.73 -14.71 -7.45
CA GLU A 88 -5.47 -15.35 -6.37
C GLU A 88 -6.99 -15.21 -6.58
N LEU A 89 -7.47 -14.03 -6.94
CA LEU A 89 -8.86 -13.80 -7.34
C LEU A 89 -9.26 -14.66 -8.54
N ARG A 90 -8.41 -14.76 -9.56
CA ARG A 90 -8.68 -15.58 -10.75
C ARG A 90 -8.77 -17.07 -10.40
N HIS A 91 -7.92 -17.54 -9.50
CA HIS A 91 -7.91 -18.92 -9.02
C HIS A 91 -9.18 -19.23 -8.21
N ILE A 92 -9.54 -18.37 -7.25
CA ILE A 92 -10.76 -18.53 -6.43
C ILE A 92 -12.02 -18.51 -7.29
N VAL A 93 -12.12 -17.56 -8.23
CA VAL A 93 -13.25 -17.48 -9.17
C VAL A 93 -13.28 -18.71 -10.07
N GLY A 94 -12.14 -19.18 -10.58
CA GLY A 94 -12.05 -20.39 -11.40
C GLY A 94 -12.52 -21.66 -10.66
N PHE A 95 -12.13 -21.82 -9.39
CA PHE A 95 -12.63 -22.91 -8.54
C PHE A 95 -14.13 -22.80 -8.27
N SER A 96 -14.64 -21.60 -7.94
CA SER A 96 -16.08 -21.37 -7.73
C SER A 96 -16.90 -21.71 -8.96
N VAL A 97 -16.44 -21.30 -10.16
CA VAL A 97 -17.11 -21.60 -11.42
C VAL A 97 -17.12 -23.11 -11.69
N ALA A 98 -16.02 -23.83 -11.44
CA ALA A 98 -15.96 -25.28 -11.59
C ALA A 98 -16.90 -26.02 -10.63
N ASP A 99 -16.99 -25.57 -9.37
CA ASP A 99 -17.92 -26.11 -8.38
C ASP A 99 -19.39 -25.83 -8.74
N GLU A 100 -19.69 -24.63 -9.24
CA GLU A 100 -21.03 -24.25 -9.71
C GLU A 100 -21.45 -25.04 -10.96
N LEU A 101 -20.54 -25.29 -11.90
CA LEU A 101 -20.77 -26.18 -13.05
C LEU A 101 -21.03 -27.62 -12.61
N THR A 102 -20.31 -28.11 -11.59
CA THR A 102 -20.51 -29.47 -11.06
C THR A 102 -21.89 -29.62 -10.41
N LYS A 103 -22.32 -28.62 -9.63
CA LYS A 103 -23.69 -28.56 -9.07
C LYS A 103 -24.75 -28.49 -10.17
N LEU A 104 -24.51 -27.68 -11.20
CA LEU A 104 -25.42 -27.55 -12.34
C LEU A 104 -25.58 -28.87 -13.10
N ASP A 105 -24.50 -29.64 -13.27
CA ASP A 105 -24.52 -30.97 -13.92
C ASP A 105 -25.27 -32.00 -13.07
N GLN A 106 -25.14 -31.95 -11.75
CA GLN A 106 -25.92 -32.79 -10.82
C GLN A 106 -27.42 -32.48 -10.89
N LEU A 107 -27.80 -31.20 -10.95
CA LEU A 107 -29.21 -30.78 -11.08
C LEU A 107 -29.82 -31.23 -12.42
N ARG A 108 -29.03 -31.23 -13.50
CA ARG A 108 -29.44 -31.78 -14.79
C ARG A 108 -29.67 -33.29 -14.72
N LYS A 109 -28.74 -34.04 -14.12
CA LYS A 109 -28.86 -35.50 -13.92
C LYS A 109 -30.02 -35.90 -13.02
N ALA A 110 -30.35 -35.07 -12.04
CA ALA A 110 -31.51 -35.25 -11.17
C ALA A 110 -32.85 -34.91 -11.85
N GLY A 111 -32.84 -34.44 -13.12
CA GLY A 111 -34.04 -34.04 -13.86
C GLY A 111 -34.69 -32.76 -13.34
N SER A 112 -34.00 -32.00 -12.48
CA SER A 112 -34.54 -30.81 -11.81
C SER A 112 -34.45 -29.56 -12.70
N VAL A 113 -33.73 -29.62 -13.82
CA VAL A 113 -33.47 -28.51 -14.73
C VAL A 113 -33.58 -29.02 -16.17
N THR A 114 -34.30 -28.28 -17.02
CA THR A 114 -34.47 -28.62 -18.44
C THR A 114 -33.21 -28.30 -19.27
N ASP A 115 -33.06 -28.93 -20.44
CA ASP A 115 -31.88 -28.72 -21.29
C ASP A 115 -31.69 -27.28 -21.79
N ASP A 116 -32.78 -26.51 -21.90
CA ASP A 116 -32.73 -25.09 -22.23
C ASP A 116 -32.31 -24.22 -21.04
N GLU A 117 -32.78 -24.54 -19.83
CA GLU A 117 -32.36 -23.86 -18.61
C GLU A 117 -30.90 -24.14 -18.27
N TYR A 118 -30.45 -25.39 -18.45
CA TYR A 118 -29.05 -25.78 -18.28
C TYR A 118 -28.13 -24.99 -19.21
N ARG A 119 -28.49 -24.87 -20.50
CA ARG A 119 -27.71 -24.10 -21.48
C ARG A 119 -27.61 -22.63 -21.09
N ARG A 120 -28.71 -22.01 -20.69
CA ARG A 120 -28.72 -20.59 -20.24
C ARG A 120 -27.85 -20.35 -19.01
N LEU A 121 -27.94 -21.23 -18.01
CA LEU A 121 -27.17 -21.11 -16.76
C LEU A 121 -25.68 -21.37 -16.99
N ARG A 122 -25.33 -22.35 -17.82
CA ARG A 122 -23.94 -22.64 -18.18
C ARG A 122 -23.28 -21.47 -18.91
N THR A 123 -23.98 -20.81 -19.84
CA THR A 123 -23.45 -19.63 -20.53
C THR A 123 -23.17 -18.48 -19.56
N ARG A 124 -24.02 -18.26 -18.56
CA ARG A 124 -23.82 -17.22 -17.54
C ARG A 124 -22.65 -17.50 -16.58
N LEU A 125 -22.32 -18.77 -16.34
CA LEU A 125 -21.22 -19.18 -15.46
C LEU A 125 -19.85 -19.13 -16.14
N VAL A 126 -19.81 -19.19 -17.47
CA VAL A 126 -18.57 -19.24 -18.27
C VAL A 126 -18.28 -17.91 -18.98
N SER A 127 -19.25 -16.99 -19.03
CA SER A 127 -19.11 -15.61 -19.54
C SER A 127 -18.41 -14.69 -18.55
#